data_AF-A0A8T4ZTM5-F1
#
_entry.id   AF-A0A8T4ZTM5-F1
#
_cell.length_a   1.000
_cell.length_b   1.000
_cell.length_c   1.000
_cell.angle_alpha   90.00
_cell.angle_beta   90.00
_cell.angle_gamma   90.00
#
_symmetry.space_group_name_H-M   'P 1'
#
loop_
_entity.id
_entity.type
_entity.pdbx_description
1 polymer ?
#
loop_
_entity_poly.entity_id
_entity_poly.type
_entity_poly.pdbx_seq_one_letter_code
_entity_poly.pdbx_strand_id
1 'polypeptide(L)' 'MKILWRKAYEKFKDPKLLKIRLYDLRHWFATTTYMKTRDIFHEKYVLGHRNINKTMIYIPGQRFEYVTEMDNVKISGKRK' A
#
# COMPACT_ATOMS: atom_id res chain seq x y z
N MET A 1 4.36 -15.70 11.99
CA MET A 1 3.99 -14.27 12.16
C MET A 1 2.82 -13.99 13.13
N LYS A 2 2.34 -14.92 13.97
CA LYS A 2 1.27 -14.66 14.98
C LYS A 2 1.78 -14.22 16.37
N ILE A 3 3.10 -14.21 16.57
CA ILE A 3 3.71 -14.04 17.90
C ILE A 3 3.67 -12.58 18.39
N LEU A 4 3.88 -11.60 17.48
CA LEU A 4 3.91 -10.18 17.83
C LEU A 4 2.57 -9.66 18.37
N TRP A 5 1.46 -10.07 17.74
CA TRP A 5 0.12 -9.60 18.12
C TRP A 5 -0.40 -10.19 19.43
N ARG A 6 0.11 -11.37 19.84
CA ARG A 6 -0.23 -11.96 21.14
C ARG A 6 0.28 -11.13 22.31
N LYS A 7 1.52 -10.65 22.25
CA LYS A 7 2.09 -9.76 23.29
C LYS A 7 1.34 -8.43 23.39
N ALA A 8 0.95 -7.86 22.25
CA ALA A 8 0.13 -6.65 22.24
C ALA A 8 -1.26 -6.90 22.82
N TYR A 9 -1.89 -8.02 22.45
CA TYR A 9 -3.18 -8.43 23.01
C TYR A 9 -3.12 -8.65 24.52
N GLU A 10 -2.08 -9.29 25.04
CA GLU A 10 -1.89 -9.52 26.48
C GLU A 10 -1.84 -8.20 27.28
N LYS A 11 -1.25 -7.15 26.67
CA LYS A 11 -1.13 -5.83 27.31
C LYS A 11 -2.42 -5.01 27.26
N PHE A 12 -3.13 -5.02 26.13
CA PHE A 12 -4.27 -4.12 25.89
C PHE A 12 -5.65 -4.81 26.00
N LYS A 13 -5.69 -6.14 26.01
CA LYS A 13 -6.89 -7.01 26.04
C LYS A 13 -7.93 -6.75 24.93
N ASP A 14 -7.57 -6.00 23.87
CA ASP A 14 -8.48 -5.73 22.75
C ASP A 14 -8.40 -6.85 21.68
N PRO A 15 -9.49 -7.62 21.45
CA PRO A 15 -9.51 -8.68 20.44
C PRO A 15 -9.32 -8.20 19.00
N LYS A 16 -9.48 -6.89 18.70
CA LYS A 16 -9.22 -6.33 17.37
C LYS A 16 -7.75 -6.43 16.96
N LEU A 17 -6.83 -6.40 17.92
CA LEU A 17 -5.38 -6.50 17.66
C LEU A 17 -4.98 -7.84 17.04
N LEU A 18 -5.72 -8.91 17.34
CA LEU A 18 -5.48 -10.24 16.76
C LEU A 18 -5.92 -10.33 15.29
N LYS A 19 -6.75 -9.38 14.83
CA LYS A 19 -7.24 -9.31 13.44
C LYS A 19 -6.30 -8.53 12.52
N ILE A 20 -5.41 -7.70 13.07
CA ILE A 20 -4.50 -6.87 12.27
C ILE A 20 -3.41 -7.74 11.66
N ARG A 21 -3.24 -7.66 10.34
CA ARG A 21 -2.18 -8.35 9.59
C ARG A 21 -1.02 -7.39 9.36
N LEU A 22 0.15 -7.94 9.11
CA LEU A 22 1.33 -7.13 8.76
C LEU A 22 1.11 -6.31 7.47
N TYR A 23 0.31 -6.85 6.53
CA TYR A 23 -0.08 -6.11 5.34
C TYR A 23 -0.85 -4.85 5.68
N ASP A 24 -1.75 -4.90 6.67
CA ASP A 24 -2.56 -3.75 7.07
C ASP A 24 -1.67 -2.63 7.65
N LEU A 25 -0.61 -2.98 8.38
CA LEU A 25 0.41 -2.01 8.81
C LEU A 25 1.20 -1.42 7.63
N ARG A 26 1.59 -2.24 6.66
CA ARG A 26 2.28 -1.77 5.44
C ARG A 26 1.39 -0.79 4.68
N HIS A 27 0.11 -1.11 4.52
CA HIS A 27 -0.89 -0.24 3.89
C HIS A 27 -1.04 1.09 4.63
N TRP A 28 -1.12 1.05 5.96
CA TRP A 28 -1.19 2.27 6.76
C TRP A 28 0.06 3.15 6.61
N PHE A 29 1.25 2.54 6.66
CA PHE A 29 2.52 3.24 6.50
C PHE A 29 2.66 3.88 5.11
N ALA A 30 2.31 3.12 4.07
CA ALA A 30 2.24 3.55 2.68
C ALA A 30 1.36 4.82 2.51
N THR A 31 0.08 4.72 2.89
CA THR A 31 -0.87 5.84 2.81
C THR A 31 -0.42 7.05 3.64
N THR A 32 0.13 6.83 4.84
CA THR A 32 0.60 7.94 5.69
C THR A 32 1.81 8.66 5.09
N THR A 33 2.74 7.91 4.48
CA THR A 33 3.92 8.47 3.83
C THR A 33 3.50 9.30 2.62
N TYR A 34 2.62 8.76 1.79
CA TYR A 34 2.03 9.49 0.67
C TYR A 34 1.30 10.78 1.11
N MET A 35 0.51 10.73 2.18
CA MET A 35 -0.17 11.95 2.68
C MET A 35 0.79 13.05 3.12
N LYS A 36 1.98 12.68 3.62
CA LYS A 36 3.02 13.61 4.07
C LYS A 36 3.84 14.18 2.91
N THR A 37 4.32 13.33 2.01
CA THR A 37 5.23 13.74 0.93
C THR A 37 4.50 14.14 -0.34
N ARG A 38 3.31 13.60 -0.58
CA ARG A 38 2.53 13.68 -1.83
C ARG A 38 3.29 13.22 -3.07
N ASP A 39 4.35 12.43 -2.88
CA ASP A 39 5.17 11.87 -3.95
C ASP A 39 5.14 10.34 -3.91
N ILE A 40 4.68 9.74 -5.01
CA ILE A 40 4.56 8.30 -5.19
C ILE A 40 5.90 7.61 -5.49
N PHE A 41 6.86 8.32 -6.09
CA PHE A 41 8.16 7.73 -6.39
C PHE A 41 8.97 7.52 -5.10
N HIS A 42 8.85 8.46 -4.16
CA HIS A 42 9.39 8.31 -2.81
C HIS A 42 8.81 7.07 -2.13
N GLU A 43 7.50 6.89 -2.15
CA GLU A 43 6.84 5.72 -1.53
C GLU A 43 7.26 4.39 -2.18
N LYS A 44 7.39 4.37 -3.51
CA LYS A 44 7.89 3.19 -4.24
C LYS A 44 9.30 2.81 -3.79
N TYR A 45 10.17 3.79 -3.59
CA TYR A 45 11.53 3.56 -3.09
C TYR A 45 11.51 3.00 -1.66
N VAL A 46 10.75 3.63 -0.76
CA VAL A 46 10.65 3.23 0.65
C VAL A 46 10.05 1.83 0.81
N LEU A 47 9.05 1.47 0.00
CA LEU A 47 8.42 0.14 0.01
C LEU A 47 9.21 -0.93 -0.77
N GLY A 48 10.25 -0.54 -1.51
CA GLY A 48 11.03 -1.45 -2.35
C GLY A 48 10.23 -2.07 -3.50
N HIS A 49 9.18 -1.39 -3.99
CA HIS A 49 8.33 -1.91 -5.04
C HIS A 49 9.02 -1.80 -6.41
N ARG A 50 9.16 -2.93 -7.11
CA ARG A 50 9.69 -2.96 -8.48
C ARG A 50 8.75 -2.24 -9.47
N ASN A 51 7.44 -2.48 -9.34
CA ASN A 51 6.42 -1.90 -10.21
C ASN A 51 5.63 -0.82 -9.49
N ILE A 52 5.52 0.36 -10.09
CA ILE A 52 4.77 1.50 -9.53
C ILE A 52 3.26 1.25 -9.43
N ASN A 53 2.72 0.40 -10.31
CA ASN A 53 1.31 0.00 -10.31
C ASN A 53 0.86 -0.60 -8.97
N LYS A 54 1.77 -1.27 -8.25
CA LYS A 54 1.48 -1.85 -6.93
C LYS A 54 1.53 -0.83 -5.79
N THR A 55 2.13 0.34 -6.01
CA THR A 55 2.17 1.45 -5.05
C THR A 55 0.96 2.37 -5.25
N MET A 56 0.50 2.55 -6.48
CA MET A 56 -0.66 3.39 -6.80
C MET A 56 -1.96 2.99 -6.09
N ILE A 57 -2.10 1.74 -5.64
CA ILE A 57 -3.25 1.29 -4.84
C ILE A 57 -3.37 1.98 -3.47
N TYR A 58 -2.33 2.69 -3.00
CA TYR A 58 -2.30 3.34 -1.68
C TYR A 58 -2.77 4.78 -1.70
N ILE A 59 -3.08 5.32 -2.88
CA ILE A 59 -3.53 6.69 -3.04
C ILE A 59 -5.06 6.75 -2.89
N PRO A 60 -5.58 7.45 -1.86
CA PRO A 60 -7.02 7.61 -1.69
C PRO A 60 -7.60 8.51 -2.79
N GLY A 61 -8.61 8.03 -3.52
CA GLY A 61 -9.42 8.86 -4.43
C GLY A 61 -8.91 9.02 -5.86
N GLN A 62 -7.75 8.47 -6.22
CA GLN A 62 -7.30 8.50 -7.61
C GLN A 62 -7.76 7.23 -8.35
N ARG A 63 -8.88 7.35 -9.08
CA ARG A 63 -9.22 6.43 -10.17
C ARG A 63 -8.28 6.77 -11.33
N PHE A 64 -7.05 6.27 -11.28
CA PHE A 64 -6.07 6.58 -12.31
C PHE A 64 -6.50 6.00 -13.65
N GLU A 65 -6.84 6.88 -14.58
CA GLU A 65 -6.72 6.61 -16.00
C GLU A 65 -5.21 6.72 -16.32
N TYR A 66 -4.64 5.65 -16.85
CA TYR A 66 -3.21 5.60 -17.13
C TYR A 66 -2.89 6.58 -18.26
N VAL A 67 -2.04 7.57 -17.99
CA VAL A 67 -1.25 8.19 -19.05
C VAL A 67 0.02 7.36 -19.16
N THR A 68 0.01 6.36 -20.06
CA THR A 68 1.22 5.67 -20.48
C THR A 68 2.00 6.59 -21.41
N GLU A 69 2.87 7.42 -20.85
CA GLU A 69 3.91 8.12 -21.61
C GLU A 69 5.32 7.79 -21.11
N MET A 70 5.54 6.56 -20.68
CA MET A 70 6.87 5.93 -20.65
C MET A 70 6.67 4.44 -20.81
N ASP A 71 6.47 4.01 -22.06
CA ASP A 71 6.76 2.68 -22.62
C ASP A 71 5.81 2.45 -23.80
N ASN A 72 6.36 2.53 -25.01
CA ASN A 72 5.69 2.26 -26.29
C ASN A 72 5.32 0.78 -26.44
N VAL A 73 4.42 0.27 -25.59
CA VAL A 73 3.79 -1.04 -25.79
C VAL A 73 2.29 -0.87 -25.58
N LYS A 74 1.55 -0.85 -26.70
CA LYS A 74 0.09 -0.88 -26.72
C LYS A 74 -0.38 -2.14 -25.98
N ILE A 75 -1.18 -1.98 -24.94
CA ILE A 75 -2.00 -3.09 -24.43
C ILE A 75 -3.43 -2.61 -24.29
N SER A 76 -4.19 -2.87 -25.35
CA SER A 76 -5.64 -2.98 -25.34
C SER A 76 -6.07 -3.96 -24.23
N GLY A 77 -7.05 -3.57 -23.41
CA GLY A 77 -7.73 -4.52 -22.53
C GLY A 77 -8.41 -3.89 -21.31
N LYS A 78 -9.60 -3.33 -21.49
CA LYS A 78 -10.56 -3.12 -20.38
C LYS A 78 -10.96 -4.51 -19.85
N ARG A 79 -10.63 -4.82 -18.59
CA ARG A 79 -11.31 -5.93 -17.88
C ARG A 79 -12.56 -5.38 -17.20
N LYS A 80 -13.71 -5.91 -17.61
CA LYS A 80 -14.97 -5.89 -16.86
C LYS A 80 -14.79 -6.64 -15.54
#